data_AF-A0AAQ4DUA8-F1
#
_entry.id   AF-A0AAQ4DUA8-F1
#
_cell.length_a   1.000
_cell.length_b   1.000
_cell.length_c   1.000
_cell.angle_alpha   90.00
_cell.angle_beta   90.00
_cell.angle_gamma   90.00
#
_symmetry.space_group_name_H-M   'P 1'
#
loop_
_entity.id
_entity.type
_entity.pdbx_description
1 polymer ?
#
loop_
_entity_poly.entity_id
_entity_poly.type
_entity_poly.pdbx_seq_one_letter_code
_entity_poly.pdbx_strand_id
1 'polypeptide(L)'
;MDPPGPPAETVVYELDADDIYKDLRLRGYEYSGGFQSVLKADLHSIHVLYNGCLNTCCAGGVAIRGLKSTIAPRRGARQTPFIQEYQFVPYVDDDAAIEEREARLREYVDVCSAVARSLLEASGEEAAEYLGLIQDYCEVPEDILNQYLTSTADYSGLLRVLMAIRMKLQQSATSLVAAVGWALTAHKNYLQNDILCTDLLNEDSLRPLLDVVVENTSTRKICVLELAVEESDCLLTPRVSELLPLSNALLKTEYNVAHPRPDDFSSQQLPEGAMRNLWHPGSTLVNALPDAELLVACVVPSIPNHLETLAVQLSTLCKEQSFVLLCLRTAFASAEVFVSKFSGISTTLHTKDTALSLLRAYGFLLVGLRSNNWSTLFLLRKKATLPQAAKEKLLGLENTTFSWVETLKDKIVEGEDFWLIAKDAGVSGVVGLINCLRTETGCSRLRCVFDASLKKTAVYHGTLGDTMWKDLLERNLVMNVHRDGQWGSFRYLTMYSCGATVKATEYAFLHVANRGDLSSLQWYESSLRYTTPSGTSGKVICSVYYAPLNFRDVMIATGKLQPDALP
;
A
#
# COMPACT_ATOMS: atom_id res chain seq x y z
N MET A 1 35.73 0.19 35.71
CA MET A 1 34.47 -0.54 35.86
C MET A 1 33.86 -0.03 37.15
N ASP A 2 32.81 0.77 37.04
CA ASP A 2 32.02 1.19 38.19
C ASP A 2 31.21 0.00 38.72
N PRO A 3 30.91 -0.05 40.04
CA PRO A 3 30.10 -1.10 40.60
C PRO A 3 28.67 -1.04 40.03
N PRO A 4 27.98 -2.19 39.94
CA PRO A 4 26.59 -2.22 39.50
C PRO A 4 25.73 -1.42 40.49
N GLY A 5 24.87 -0.55 39.94
CA GLY A 5 23.85 0.17 40.72
C GLY A 5 22.92 -0.81 41.45
N PRO A 6 22.24 -0.34 42.51
CA PRO A 6 21.34 -1.20 43.28
C PRO A 6 20.23 -1.76 42.36
N PRO A 7 19.75 -2.99 42.63
CA PRO A 7 18.65 -3.57 41.88
C PRO A 7 17.40 -2.69 41.99
N ALA A 8 16.66 -2.58 40.90
CA ALA A 8 15.35 -1.91 40.88
C ALA A 8 14.45 -2.48 41.97
N GLU A 9 13.73 -1.61 42.69
CA GLU A 9 12.72 -2.02 43.67
C GLU A 9 11.73 -2.99 43.03
N THR A 10 11.83 -4.26 43.42
CA THR A 10 10.89 -5.30 43.04
C THR A 10 9.55 -5.09 43.74
N VAL A 11 8.55 -4.76 42.93
CA VAL A 11 7.19 -5.34 42.87
C VAL A 11 6.53 -5.70 44.21
N VAL A 12 5.40 -5.04 44.48
CA VAL A 12 4.49 -5.28 45.61
C VAL A 12 4.22 -6.78 45.80
N TYR A 13 4.51 -7.30 47.00
CA TYR A 13 4.45 -8.74 47.35
C TYR A 13 3.06 -9.26 47.72
N GLU A 14 2.05 -8.40 47.74
CA GLU A 14 0.67 -8.74 48.08
C GLU A 14 -0.25 -8.33 46.93
N LEU A 15 -1.07 -9.26 46.46
CA LEU A 15 -2.14 -8.98 45.52
C LEU A 15 -3.47 -9.06 46.27
N ASP A 16 -4.25 -7.98 46.20
CA ASP A 16 -5.62 -7.96 46.68
C ASP A 16 -6.55 -8.56 45.62
N ALA A 17 -7.79 -8.91 46.02
CA ALA A 17 -8.75 -9.62 45.17
C ALA A 17 -8.86 -9.05 43.75
N ASP A 18 -9.01 -7.72 43.61
CA ASP A 18 -9.18 -7.07 42.32
C ASP A 18 -7.96 -7.26 41.40
N ASP A 19 -6.76 -7.17 41.95
CA ASP A 19 -5.51 -7.37 41.21
C ASP A 19 -5.32 -8.84 40.82
N ILE A 20 -5.70 -9.78 41.69
CA ILE A 20 -5.66 -11.22 41.39
C ILE A 20 -6.52 -11.56 40.17
N TYR A 21 -7.77 -11.09 40.14
CA TYR A 21 -8.69 -11.40 39.02
C TYR A 21 -8.27 -10.69 37.73
N LYS A 22 -7.73 -9.48 37.85
CA LYS A 22 -7.27 -8.66 36.72
C LYS A 22 -5.97 -9.18 36.09
N ASP A 23 -4.93 -9.42 36.90
CA ASP A 23 -3.60 -9.81 36.42
C ASP A 23 -3.54 -11.26 35.97
N LEU A 24 -4.26 -12.16 36.65
CA LEU A 24 -4.38 -13.56 36.24
C LEU A 24 -5.47 -13.78 35.19
N ARG A 25 -6.17 -12.72 34.77
CA ARG A 25 -7.26 -12.73 33.77
C ARG A 25 -8.33 -13.78 34.07
N LEU A 26 -8.63 -14.00 35.34
CA LEU A 26 -9.63 -14.96 35.80
C LEU A 26 -11.02 -14.37 35.55
N ARG A 27 -11.88 -15.08 34.81
CA ARG A 27 -13.28 -14.65 34.62
C ARG A 27 -14.09 -15.04 35.84
N GLY A 28 -14.95 -14.13 36.31
CA GLY A 28 -15.84 -14.36 37.44
C GLY A 28 -16.66 -15.63 37.24
N TYR A 29 -16.43 -16.61 38.11
CA TYR A 29 -17.30 -17.77 38.25
C TYR A 29 -18.31 -17.47 39.35
N GLU A 30 -19.55 -17.95 39.22
CA GLU A 30 -20.49 -18.01 40.33
C GLU A 30 -20.01 -19.08 41.32
N TYR A 31 -19.21 -18.66 42.30
CA TYR A 31 -18.80 -19.53 43.39
C TYR A 31 -20.01 -19.82 44.29
N SER A 32 -20.35 -21.09 44.48
CA SER A 32 -21.39 -21.54 45.41
C SER A 32 -20.87 -22.65 46.32
N GLY A 33 -21.46 -22.78 47.52
CA GLY A 33 -20.99 -23.70 48.56
C GLY A 33 -19.93 -23.08 49.49
N GLY A 34 -19.05 -23.91 50.07
CA GLY A 34 -18.10 -23.51 51.12
C GLY A 34 -16.87 -22.72 50.64
N PHE A 35 -16.67 -22.55 49.33
CA PHE A 35 -15.60 -21.73 48.76
C PHE A 35 -16.24 -20.61 47.95
N GLN A 36 -15.91 -19.35 48.27
CA GLN A 36 -16.71 -18.19 47.82
C GLN A 36 -15.93 -17.11 47.05
N SER A 37 -14.59 -17.09 47.07
CA SER A 37 -13.72 -16.25 46.22
C SER A 37 -12.26 -16.32 46.70
N VAL A 38 -11.31 -15.84 45.89
CA VAL A 38 -9.92 -15.57 46.31
C VAL A 38 -9.83 -14.13 46.77
N LEU A 39 -9.53 -13.91 48.05
CA LEU A 39 -9.55 -12.57 48.67
C LEU A 39 -8.19 -11.87 48.69
N LYS A 40 -7.10 -12.65 48.81
CA LYS A 40 -5.72 -12.15 48.90
C LYS A 40 -4.73 -13.24 48.50
N ALA A 41 -3.58 -12.87 47.94
CA ALA A 41 -2.46 -13.76 47.66
C ALA A 41 -1.14 -13.13 48.13
N ASP A 42 -0.34 -13.90 48.87
CA ASP A 42 1.00 -13.54 49.37
C ASP A 42 1.99 -14.64 48.97
N LEU A 43 3.22 -14.22 48.60
CA LEU A 43 4.32 -15.12 48.25
C LEU A 43 5.19 -15.54 49.43
N HIS A 44 4.93 -15.10 50.66
CA HIS A 44 5.67 -15.57 51.82
C HIS A 44 5.37 -17.05 52.11
N SER A 45 6.32 -17.91 51.72
CA SER A 45 6.62 -19.21 52.36
C SER A 45 5.60 -20.35 52.20
N ILE A 46 4.89 -20.45 51.08
CA ILE A 46 4.04 -21.63 50.84
C ILE A 46 4.74 -22.64 49.93
N HIS A 47 5.15 -23.78 50.51
CA HIS A 47 5.64 -24.93 49.73
C HIS A 47 4.55 -25.47 48.81
N VAL A 48 4.80 -25.42 47.50
CA VAL A 48 3.96 -26.06 46.48
C VAL A 48 4.44 -27.50 46.27
N LEU A 49 3.58 -28.47 46.55
CA LEU A 49 3.83 -29.89 46.32
C LEU A 49 2.99 -30.36 45.13
N TYR A 50 3.67 -30.73 44.04
CA TYR A 50 3.02 -31.37 42.88
C TYR A 50 3.36 -32.85 42.84
N ASN A 51 2.32 -33.70 42.84
CA ASN A 51 2.43 -35.14 42.63
C ASN A 51 1.83 -35.49 41.26
N GLY A 52 2.70 -35.76 40.28
CA GLY A 52 2.30 -36.08 38.91
C GLY A 52 1.56 -37.42 38.76
N CYS A 53 1.82 -38.41 39.61
CA CYS A 53 1.14 -39.70 39.56
C CYS A 53 -0.32 -39.60 40.01
N LEU A 54 -0.60 -38.72 40.98
CA LEU A 54 -1.93 -38.50 41.54
C LEU A 54 -2.63 -37.27 40.93
N ASN A 55 -2.00 -36.61 39.95
CA ASN A 55 -2.42 -35.33 39.38
C ASN A 55 -2.93 -34.35 40.45
N THR A 56 -2.10 -34.14 41.48
CA THR A 56 -2.48 -33.39 42.68
C THR A 56 -1.46 -32.27 42.94
N CYS A 57 -1.94 -31.06 43.13
CA CYS A 57 -1.15 -29.90 43.54
C CYS A 57 -1.64 -29.40 44.90
N CYS A 58 -0.75 -29.27 45.87
CA CYS A 58 -1.06 -28.80 47.21
C CYS A 58 -0.21 -27.58 47.56
N ALA A 59 -0.83 -26.53 48.09
CA ALA A 59 -0.16 -25.35 48.59
C ALA A 59 -1.01 -24.72 49.72
N GLY A 60 -0.38 -24.41 50.86
CA GLY A 60 -0.96 -23.47 51.84
C GLY A 60 -2.33 -23.87 52.41
N GLY A 61 -2.57 -25.18 52.56
CA GLY A 61 -3.85 -25.71 53.05
C GLY A 61 -4.89 -26.01 51.95
N VAL A 62 -4.61 -25.69 50.68
CA VAL A 62 -5.46 -26.02 49.53
C VAL A 62 -4.85 -27.20 48.77
N ALA A 63 -5.68 -28.20 48.44
CA ALA A 63 -5.30 -29.36 47.63
C ALA A 63 -6.20 -29.46 46.39
N ILE A 64 -5.61 -29.24 45.21
CA ILE A 64 -6.26 -29.38 43.91
C ILE A 64 -5.96 -30.79 43.39
N ARG A 65 -6.98 -31.64 43.28
CA ARG A 65 -6.87 -33.03 42.81
C ARG A 65 -7.61 -33.22 41.50
N GLY A 66 -6.97 -33.88 40.53
CA GLY A 66 -7.61 -34.27 39.28
C GLY A 66 -7.94 -33.11 38.36
N LEU A 67 -7.17 -32.01 38.42
CA LEU A 67 -7.35 -30.86 37.54
C LEU A 67 -7.24 -31.34 36.08
N LYS A 68 -8.34 -31.21 35.34
CA LYS A 68 -8.39 -31.40 33.89
C LYS A 68 -8.47 -30.02 33.27
N SER A 69 -7.36 -29.54 32.73
CA SER A 69 -7.41 -28.36 31.86
C SER A 69 -7.88 -28.82 30.49
N THR A 70 -8.96 -28.22 29.99
CA THR A 70 -9.28 -28.25 28.57
C THR A 70 -8.76 -26.97 27.98
N ILE A 71 -8.07 -27.05 26.83
CA ILE A 71 -7.72 -25.84 26.09
C ILE A 71 -9.04 -25.17 25.73
N ALA A 72 -9.30 -23.98 26.29
CA ALA A 72 -10.48 -23.21 25.93
C ALA A 72 -10.52 -23.13 24.39
N PRO A 73 -11.63 -23.54 23.75
CA PRO A 73 -11.71 -23.52 22.30
C PRO A 73 -11.41 -22.09 21.86
N ARG A 74 -10.24 -21.88 21.24
CA ARG A 74 -9.98 -20.60 20.58
C ARG A 74 -11.14 -20.44 19.63
N ARG A 75 -11.95 -19.39 19.84
CA ARG A 75 -13.01 -19.04 18.89
C ARG A 75 -12.32 -19.06 17.53
N GLY A 76 -12.71 -20.00 16.68
CA GLY A 76 -12.19 -20.14 15.33
C GLY A 76 -12.72 -19.01 14.45
N ALA A 77 -12.62 -17.76 14.92
CA ALA A 77 -12.78 -16.59 14.10
C ALA A 77 -11.58 -16.62 13.13
N ARG A 78 -11.80 -17.34 12.03
CA ARG A 78 -10.99 -17.44 10.81
C ARG A 78 -10.96 -16.09 10.10
N GLN A 79 -10.73 -14.99 10.82
CA GLN A 79 -10.43 -13.74 10.18
C GLN A 79 -8.97 -13.86 9.72
N THR A 80 -8.79 -14.05 8.41
CA THR A 80 -7.48 -13.88 7.79
C THR A 80 -7.03 -12.46 8.11
N PRO A 81 -5.93 -12.28 8.85
CA PRO A 81 -5.48 -10.95 9.21
C PRO A 81 -5.13 -10.19 7.93
N PHE A 82 -5.50 -8.91 7.89
CA PHE A 82 -4.97 -8.01 6.88
C PHE A 82 -3.52 -7.68 7.26
N ILE A 83 -2.57 -8.18 6.47
CA ILE A 83 -1.13 -8.04 6.75
C ILE A 83 -0.59 -6.90 5.91
N GLN A 84 0.13 -5.99 6.55
CA GLN A 84 0.73 -4.85 5.89
C GLN A 84 2.16 -4.64 6.38
N GLU A 85 3.00 -4.18 5.48
CA GLU A 85 4.34 -3.70 5.78
C GLU A 85 4.30 -2.18 6.01
N TYR A 86 4.97 -1.71 7.06
CA TYR A 86 5.12 -0.29 7.35
C TYR A 86 6.52 0.17 6.96
N GLN A 87 6.63 0.90 5.86
CA GLN A 87 7.91 1.28 5.27
C GLN A 87 7.97 2.76 4.91
N PHE A 88 9.20 3.30 4.83
CA PHE A 88 9.40 4.67 4.35
C PHE A 88 9.20 4.70 2.84
N VAL A 89 8.35 5.61 2.37
CA VAL A 89 8.07 5.82 0.95
C VAL A 89 8.41 7.25 0.57
N PRO A 90 9.36 7.48 -0.35
CA PRO A 90 9.68 8.80 -0.89
C PRO A 90 8.47 9.43 -1.57
N TYR A 91 8.34 10.76 -1.45
CA TYR A 91 7.27 11.47 -2.14
C TYR A 91 7.49 11.50 -3.65
N VAL A 92 8.73 11.64 -4.09
CA VAL A 92 9.11 11.73 -5.50
C VAL A 92 10.06 10.58 -5.78
N ASP A 93 9.81 9.85 -6.86
CA ASP A 93 10.72 8.82 -7.33
C ASP A 93 12.08 9.40 -7.71
N ASP A 94 13.13 8.66 -7.38
CA ASP A 94 14.46 8.84 -7.93
C ASP A 94 14.67 7.97 -9.17
N ASP A 95 15.84 8.11 -9.80
CA ASP A 95 16.18 7.37 -11.02
C ASP A 95 16.19 5.85 -10.76
N ALA A 96 16.62 5.42 -9.56
CA ALA A 96 16.64 4.00 -9.21
C ALA A 96 15.24 3.38 -9.14
N ALA A 97 14.26 4.08 -8.54
CA ALA A 97 12.88 3.62 -8.51
C ALA A 97 12.27 3.57 -9.92
N ILE A 98 12.61 4.52 -10.79
CA ILE A 98 12.17 4.54 -12.19
C ILE A 98 12.73 3.32 -12.94
N GLU A 99 14.04 3.09 -12.85
CA GLU A 99 14.72 1.94 -13.48
C GLU A 99 14.17 0.59 -13.02
N GLU A 100 13.85 0.44 -11.73
CA GLU A 100 13.26 -0.80 -11.19
C GLU A 100 11.90 -1.10 -11.83
N ARG A 101 11.03 -0.09 -11.98
CA ARG A 101 9.72 -0.28 -12.63
C ARG A 101 9.87 -0.63 -14.10
N GLU A 102 10.80 0.02 -14.78
CA GLU A 102 11.08 -0.24 -16.18
C GLU A 102 11.61 -1.65 -16.42
N ALA A 103 12.46 -2.14 -15.53
CA ALA A 103 12.97 -3.50 -15.61
C ALA A 103 11.84 -4.54 -15.60
N ARG A 104 10.72 -4.28 -14.90
CA ARG A 104 9.55 -5.16 -14.88
C ARG A 104 8.75 -5.15 -16.19
N LEU A 105 8.81 -4.05 -16.93
CA LEU A 105 8.06 -3.88 -18.19
C LEU A 105 8.88 -4.20 -19.43
N ARG A 106 10.21 -4.28 -19.31
CA ARG A 106 11.14 -4.45 -20.43
C ARG A 106 10.82 -5.66 -21.30
N GLU A 107 10.63 -6.83 -20.68
CA GLU A 107 10.30 -8.05 -21.43
C GLU A 107 9.01 -7.89 -22.26
N TYR A 108 7.97 -7.27 -21.70
CA TYR A 108 6.72 -7.03 -22.41
C TYR A 108 6.89 -6.05 -23.59
N VAL A 109 7.67 -4.99 -23.38
CA VAL A 109 7.97 -4.00 -24.42
C VAL A 109 8.77 -4.60 -25.55
N ASP A 110 9.77 -5.43 -25.23
CA ASP A 110 10.59 -6.14 -26.21
C ASP A 110 9.71 -7.10 -27.04
N VAL A 111 8.82 -7.86 -26.40
CA VAL A 111 7.85 -8.74 -27.07
C VAL A 111 6.95 -7.96 -28.02
N CYS A 112 6.35 -6.86 -27.57
CA CYS A 112 5.48 -6.03 -28.41
C CYS A 112 6.25 -5.43 -29.60
N SER A 113 7.47 -4.97 -29.35
CA SER A 113 8.35 -4.41 -30.38
C SER A 113 8.75 -5.45 -31.42
N ALA A 114 9.04 -6.69 -31.01
CA ALA A 114 9.33 -7.80 -31.91
C ALA A 114 8.13 -8.15 -32.81
N VAL A 115 6.91 -8.17 -32.26
CA VAL A 115 5.70 -8.42 -33.06
C VAL A 115 5.42 -7.27 -34.03
N ALA A 116 5.54 -6.01 -33.58
CA ALA A 116 5.39 -4.84 -34.44
C ALA A 116 6.41 -4.84 -35.60
N ARG A 117 7.66 -5.25 -35.32
CA ARG A 117 8.70 -5.39 -36.33
C ARG A 117 8.35 -6.46 -37.37
N SER A 118 7.94 -7.64 -36.92
CA SER A 118 7.51 -8.72 -37.81
C SER A 118 6.35 -8.30 -38.72
N LEU A 119 5.43 -7.48 -38.22
CA LEU A 119 4.34 -6.91 -39.01
C LEU A 119 4.84 -5.96 -40.11
N LEU A 120 5.82 -5.11 -39.81
CA LEU A 120 6.44 -4.22 -40.80
C LEU A 120 7.16 -5.00 -41.89
N GLU A 121 7.96 -5.99 -41.51
CA GLU A 121 8.71 -6.84 -42.45
C GLU A 121 7.76 -7.63 -43.37
N ALA A 122 6.61 -8.06 -42.87
CA ALA A 122 5.59 -8.77 -43.64
C ALA A 122 4.75 -7.84 -44.56
N SER A 123 4.80 -6.52 -44.38
CA SER A 123 3.91 -5.55 -45.07
C SER A 123 4.50 -4.92 -46.35
N GLY A 124 5.67 -5.38 -46.81
CA GLY A 124 6.30 -4.96 -48.08
C GLY A 124 7.28 -3.77 -47.97
N GLU A 125 7.88 -3.37 -49.10
CA GLU A 125 8.99 -2.39 -49.15
C GLU A 125 8.60 -0.98 -48.63
N GLU A 126 7.36 -0.53 -48.84
CA GLU A 126 6.88 0.77 -48.33
C GLU A 126 6.80 0.83 -46.80
N ALA A 127 6.56 -0.31 -46.14
CA ALA A 127 6.53 -0.40 -44.68
C ALA A 127 7.93 -0.57 -44.08
N ALA A 128 8.90 -1.09 -44.86
CA ALA A 128 10.27 -1.34 -44.41
C ALA A 128 11.05 -0.06 -44.09
N GLU A 129 10.72 1.08 -44.72
CA GLU A 129 11.30 2.40 -44.38
C GLU A 129 11.03 2.79 -42.91
N TYR A 130 9.94 2.27 -42.33
CA TYR A 130 9.55 2.55 -40.95
C TYR A 130 10.18 1.61 -39.92
N LEU A 131 11.06 0.68 -40.31
CA LEU A 131 11.81 -0.16 -39.37
C LEU A 131 12.64 0.66 -38.36
N GLY A 132 13.09 1.86 -38.76
CA GLY A 132 13.79 2.81 -37.88
C GLY A 132 12.92 3.40 -36.75
N LEU A 133 11.59 3.17 -36.77
CA LEU A 133 10.70 3.55 -35.67
C LEU A 133 10.81 2.60 -34.47
N ILE A 134 11.29 1.38 -34.68
CA ILE A 134 11.44 0.38 -33.61
C ILE A 134 12.88 0.43 -33.10
N GLN A 135 13.14 1.37 -32.20
CA GLN A 135 14.48 1.65 -31.67
C GLN A 135 14.80 0.78 -30.44
N ASP A 136 13.78 0.32 -29.72
CA ASP A 136 13.92 -0.44 -28.47
C ASP A 136 13.94 -1.96 -28.69
N TYR A 137 14.32 -2.44 -29.89
CA TYR A 137 14.26 -3.87 -30.20
C TYR A 137 15.43 -4.65 -29.59
N CYS A 138 15.09 -5.61 -28.72
CA CYS A 138 15.97 -6.71 -28.35
C CYS A 138 15.48 -8.02 -28.98
N GLU A 139 16.41 -8.91 -29.38
CA GLU A 139 16.04 -10.26 -29.81
C GLU A 139 15.37 -11.01 -28.66
N VAL A 140 14.10 -11.35 -28.85
CA VAL A 140 13.32 -12.11 -27.86
C VAL A 140 13.39 -13.61 -28.21
N PRO A 141 13.78 -14.49 -27.27
CA PRO A 141 13.73 -15.94 -27.47
C PRO A 141 12.33 -16.42 -27.88
N GLU A 142 12.26 -17.36 -28.83
CA GLU A 142 10.98 -17.88 -29.33
C GLU A 142 10.10 -18.48 -28.24
N ASP A 143 10.69 -19.11 -27.22
CA ASP A 143 9.95 -19.68 -26.09
C ASP A 143 9.17 -18.61 -25.31
N ILE A 144 9.79 -17.46 -25.04
CA ILE A 144 9.17 -16.33 -24.35
C ILE A 144 8.06 -15.75 -25.21
N LEU A 145 8.34 -15.53 -26.49
CA LEU A 145 7.33 -15.04 -27.43
C LEU A 145 6.10 -15.96 -27.45
N ASN A 146 6.31 -17.28 -27.56
CA ASN A 146 5.23 -18.27 -27.56
C ASN A 146 4.46 -18.29 -26.22
N GLN A 147 5.13 -18.10 -25.09
CA GLN A 147 4.48 -17.94 -23.79
C GLN A 147 3.52 -16.74 -23.78
N TYR A 148 3.94 -15.58 -24.28
CA TYR A 148 3.07 -14.39 -24.36
C TYR A 148 1.92 -14.56 -25.35
N LEU A 149 2.16 -15.20 -26.51
CA LEU A 149 1.15 -15.43 -27.53
C LEU A 149 0.08 -16.44 -27.09
N THR A 150 0.44 -17.40 -26.24
CA THR A 150 -0.49 -18.40 -25.67
C THR A 150 -1.14 -17.92 -24.37
N SER A 151 -0.57 -16.91 -23.72
CA SER A 151 -1.07 -16.34 -22.48
C SER A 151 -2.41 -15.62 -22.69
N THR A 152 -3.39 -15.93 -21.84
CA THR A 152 -4.66 -15.22 -21.77
C THR A 152 -4.63 -14.06 -20.77
N ALA A 153 -3.46 -13.58 -20.37
CA ALA A 153 -3.35 -12.48 -19.40
C ALA A 153 -4.14 -11.26 -19.87
N ASP A 154 -5.00 -10.73 -19.01
CA ASP A 154 -5.95 -9.66 -19.38
C ASP A 154 -5.30 -8.29 -19.58
N TYR A 155 -4.06 -8.12 -19.11
CA TYR A 155 -3.31 -6.86 -19.11
C TYR A 155 -2.36 -6.68 -20.32
N SER A 156 -2.31 -7.63 -21.26
CA SER A 156 -1.47 -7.58 -22.47
C SER A 156 -2.21 -6.96 -23.67
N GLY A 157 -2.82 -5.80 -23.45
CA GLY A 157 -3.75 -5.17 -24.39
C GLY A 157 -3.15 -4.80 -25.75
N LEU A 158 -1.97 -4.17 -25.75
CA LEU A 158 -1.22 -3.79 -26.94
C LEU A 158 -0.81 -5.01 -27.75
N LEU A 159 -0.30 -6.05 -27.08
CA LEU A 159 0.05 -7.31 -27.75
C LEU A 159 -1.17 -7.94 -28.45
N ARG A 160 -2.34 -7.97 -27.79
CA ARG A 160 -3.59 -8.46 -28.39
C ARG A 160 -3.97 -7.68 -29.63
N VAL A 161 -3.80 -6.35 -29.63
CA VAL A 161 -4.06 -5.49 -30.79
C VAL A 161 -3.09 -5.82 -31.93
N LEU A 162 -1.80 -5.98 -31.65
CA LEU A 162 -0.80 -6.37 -32.66
C LEU A 162 -1.10 -7.75 -33.25
N MET A 163 -1.51 -8.72 -32.42
CA MET A 163 -1.94 -10.04 -32.89
C MET A 163 -3.20 -9.96 -33.76
N ALA A 164 -4.17 -9.12 -33.41
CA ALA A 164 -5.37 -8.90 -34.20
C ALA A 164 -5.03 -8.30 -35.58
N ILE A 165 -4.09 -7.34 -35.63
CA ILE A 165 -3.57 -6.79 -36.90
C ILE A 165 -2.93 -7.91 -37.73
N ARG A 166 -2.07 -8.74 -37.12
CA ARG A 166 -1.42 -9.87 -37.79
C ARG A 166 -2.44 -10.83 -38.40
N MET A 167 -3.44 -11.23 -37.62
CA MET A 167 -4.51 -12.11 -38.09
C MET A 167 -5.28 -11.49 -39.25
N LYS A 168 -5.61 -10.20 -39.17
CA LYS A 168 -6.36 -9.51 -40.22
C LYS A 168 -5.59 -9.46 -41.55
N LEU A 169 -4.29 -9.20 -41.50
CA LEU A 169 -3.42 -9.19 -42.67
C LEU A 169 -3.24 -10.59 -43.29
N GLN A 170 -3.23 -11.65 -42.47
CA GLN A 170 -3.14 -13.03 -42.96
C GLN A 170 -4.45 -13.53 -43.58
N GLN A 171 -5.60 -13.10 -43.05
CA GLN A 171 -6.92 -13.57 -43.49
C GLN A 171 -7.49 -12.79 -44.68
N SER A 172 -7.04 -11.55 -44.91
CA SER A 172 -7.58 -10.67 -45.95
C SER A 172 -6.48 -9.83 -46.60
N ALA A 173 -6.57 -9.60 -47.93
CA ALA A 173 -5.68 -8.71 -48.67
C ALA A 173 -6.00 -7.22 -48.39
N THR A 174 -5.99 -6.83 -47.12
CA THR A 174 -6.20 -5.45 -46.64
C THR A 174 -4.87 -4.74 -46.44
N SER A 175 -4.81 -3.43 -46.66
CA SER A 175 -3.61 -2.65 -46.35
C SER A 175 -3.33 -2.60 -44.84
N LEU A 176 -2.06 -2.38 -44.47
CA LEU A 176 -1.63 -2.25 -43.08
C LEU A 176 -2.41 -1.17 -42.32
N VAL A 177 -2.62 0.00 -42.94
CA VAL A 177 -3.41 1.11 -42.38
C VAL A 177 -4.85 0.69 -42.07
N ALA A 178 -5.49 -0.04 -42.99
CA ALA A 178 -6.85 -0.52 -42.77
C ALA A 178 -6.94 -1.57 -41.65
N ALA A 179 -5.95 -2.47 -41.56
CA ALA A 179 -5.88 -3.45 -40.49
C ALA A 179 -5.66 -2.78 -39.11
N VAL A 180 -4.78 -1.79 -39.02
CA VAL A 180 -4.54 -1.00 -37.81
C VAL A 180 -5.79 -0.23 -37.40
N GLY A 181 -6.44 0.48 -38.32
CA GLY A 181 -7.68 1.22 -38.05
C GLY A 181 -8.82 0.31 -37.56
N TRP A 182 -8.98 -0.88 -38.15
CA TRP A 182 -9.94 -1.87 -37.69
C TRP A 182 -9.63 -2.37 -36.27
N ALA A 183 -8.37 -2.74 -36.00
CA ALA A 183 -7.97 -3.27 -34.70
C ALA A 183 -8.16 -2.24 -33.58
N LEU A 184 -7.81 -0.97 -33.84
CA LEU A 184 -8.05 0.12 -32.88
C LEU A 184 -9.53 0.32 -32.55
N THR A 185 -10.40 0.20 -33.55
CA THR A 185 -11.85 0.34 -33.35
C THR A 185 -12.42 -0.87 -32.60
N ALA A 186 -12.00 -2.09 -32.96
CA ALA A 186 -12.51 -3.32 -32.38
C ALA A 186 -11.98 -3.61 -30.96
N HIS A 187 -10.79 -3.10 -30.63
CA HIS A 187 -10.03 -3.47 -29.43
C HIS A 187 -9.58 -2.28 -28.58
N LYS A 188 -10.24 -1.12 -28.70
CA LYS A 188 -9.96 0.10 -27.92
C LYS A 188 -9.82 -0.16 -26.41
N ASN A 189 -10.73 -0.96 -25.84
CA ASN A 189 -10.74 -1.28 -24.41
C ASN A 189 -9.51 -2.09 -23.97
N TYR A 190 -8.91 -2.88 -24.87
CA TYR A 190 -7.68 -3.60 -24.54
C TYR A 190 -6.51 -2.64 -24.36
N LEU A 191 -6.37 -1.61 -25.20
CA LEU A 191 -5.31 -0.61 -25.06
C LEU A 191 -5.40 0.20 -23.77
N GLN A 192 -6.61 0.51 -23.33
CA GLN A 192 -6.82 1.24 -22.07
C GLN A 192 -6.42 0.41 -20.84
N ASN A 193 -6.60 -0.92 -20.91
CA ASN A 193 -6.25 -1.85 -19.84
C ASN A 193 -4.83 -2.44 -19.99
N ASP A 194 -4.06 -1.97 -20.98
CA ASP A 194 -2.70 -2.42 -21.19
C ASP A 194 -1.81 -2.08 -19.99
N ILE A 195 -0.84 -2.95 -19.69
CA ILE A 195 0.09 -2.75 -18.59
C ILE A 195 0.90 -1.46 -18.73
N LEU A 196 1.23 -0.99 -19.94
CA LEU A 196 1.94 0.28 -20.13
C LEU A 196 1.10 1.49 -19.69
N CYS A 197 -0.23 1.39 -19.79
CA CYS A 197 -1.18 2.40 -19.33
C CYS A 197 -1.50 2.27 -17.84
N THR A 198 -1.45 1.05 -17.29
CA THR A 198 -1.99 0.73 -15.96
C THR A 198 -0.94 0.41 -14.90
N ASP A 199 0.34 0.25 -15.25
CA ASP A 199 1.43 -0.12 -14.33
C ASP A 199 1.52 0.79 -13.09
N LEU A 200 1.40 2.11 -13.29
CA LEU A 200 1.45 3.06 -12.18
C LEU A 200 0.16 3.08 -11.33
N LEU A 201 -0.92 2.45 -11.78
CA LEU A 201 -2.20 2.37 -11.06
C LEU A 201 -2.26 1.20 -10.06
N ASN A 202 -1.15 0.46 -9.91
CA ASN A 202 -0.99 -0.60 -8.93
C ASN A 202 -0.80 -0.04 -7.51
N GLU A 203 -0.93 -0.91 -6.51
CA GLU A 203 -0.87 -0.53 -5.10
C GLU A 203 0.46 0.15 -4.72
N ASP A 204 1.61 -0.37 -5.17
CA ASP A 204 2.94 0.15 -4.85
C ASP A 204 3.15 1.61 -5.25
N SER A 205 2.49 2.03 -6.33
CA SER A 205 2.63 3.35 -6.93
C SER A 205 1.49 4.28 -6.53
N LEU A 206 0.24 3.87 -6.71
CA LEU A 206 -0.93 4.70 -6.50
C LEU A 206 -1.31 4.85 -5.02
N ARG A 207 -1.29 3.77 -4.24
CA ARG A 207 -1.76 3.80 -2.84
C ARG A 207 -0.97 4.79 -1.97
N PRO A 208 0.38 4.87 -2.03
CA PRO A 208 1.11 5.87 -1.26
C PRO A 208 0.69 7.32 -1.54
N LEU A 209 0.30 7.63 -2.78
CA LEU A 209 -0.20 8.97 -3.14
C LEU A 209 -1.58 9.22 -2.52
N LEU A 210 -2.47 8.22 -2.57
CA LEU A 210 -3.80 8.29 -1.94
C LEU A 210 -3.69 8.41 -0.41
N ASP A 211 -2.79 7.67 0.22
CA ASP A 211 -2.52 7.76 1.66
C ASP A 211 -2.07 9.18 2.07
N VAL A 212 -1.27 9.86 1.24
CA VAL A 212 -0.88 11.27 1.46
C VAL A 212 -2.12 12.16 1.46
N VAL A 213 -3.07 11.94 0.55
CA VAL A 213 -4.31 12.71 0.50
C VAL A 213 -5.15 12.47 1.75
N VAL A 214 -5.37 11.21 2.14
CA VAL A 214 -6.15 10.86 3.34
C VAL A 214 -5.51 11.43 4.60
N GLU A 215 -4.19 11.35 4.70
CA GLU A 215 -3.42 11.94 5.80
C GLU A 215 -3.63 13.46 5.85
N ASN A 216 -3.66 14.18 4.73
CA ASN A 216 -3.68 15.64 4.73
C ASN A 216 -5.08 16.27 4.69
N THR A 217 -6.13 15.46 4.66
CA THR A 217 -7.53 15.93 4.55
C THR A 217 -8.31 15.63 5.83
N SER A 218 -9.35 14.79 5.77
CA SER A 218 -10.24 14.45 6.88
C SER A 218 -10.10 12.99 7.25
N THR A 219 -10.09 12.70 8.55
CA THR A 219 -9.98 11.33 9.07
C THR A 219 -11.25 10.51 8.91
N ARG A 220 -12.37 11.12 8.49
CA ARG A 220 -13.70 10.48 8.47
C ARG A 220 -14.35 10.39 7.11
N LYS A 221 -14.16 11.41 6.26
CA LYS A 221 -14.84 11.49 4.96
C LYS A 221 -13.97 12.19 3.94
N ILE A 222 -13.91 11.64 2.74
CA ILE A 222 -13.27 12.27 1.58
C ILE A 222 -14.21 12.23 0.37
N CYS A 223 -14.32 13.33 -0.35
CA CYS A 223 -14.99 13.44 -1.62
C CYS A 223 -13.95 13.42 -2.75
N VAL A 224 -14.16 12.50 -3.70
CA VAL A 224 -13.34 12.30 -4.88
C VAL A 224 -14.15 12.72 -6.09
N LEU A 225 -13.59 13.59 -6.94
CA LEU A 225 -14.18 14.01 -8.20
C LEU A 225 -13.24 13.66 -9.35
N GLU A 226 -13.64 12.71 -10.20
CA GLU A 226 -12.93 12.43 -11.44
C GLU A 226 -13.47 13.29 -12.59
N LEU A 227 -12.57 14.00 -13.27
CA LEU A 227 -12.84 14.74 -14.49
C LEU A 227 -12.40 13.91 -15.68
N ALA A 228 -13.38 13.34 -16.38
CA ALA A 228 -13.15 12.58 -17.60
C ALA A 228 -13.45 13.46 -18.84
N VAL A 229 -12.66 13.28 -19.90
CA VAL A 229 -12.66 14.14 -21.08
C VAL A 229 -13.00 13.33 -22.33
N GLU A 230 -13.98 13.83 -23.09
CA GLU A 230 -14.49 13.28 -24.37
C GLU A 230 -14.69 11.75 -24.36
N GLU A 231 -14.65 11.07 -25.51
CA GLU A 231 -14.94 9.63 -25.67
C GLU A 231 -13.97 8.68 -24.95
N SER A 232 -13.25 9.13 -23.93
CA SER A 232 -12.30 8.32 -23.19
C SER A 232 -12.98 7.56 -22.05
N ASP A 233 -13.04 6.24 -22.20
CA ASP A 233 -13.51 5.33 -21.15
C ASP A 233 -12.43 5.03 -20.08
N CYS A 234 -11.27 5.70 -20.15
CA CYS A 234 -10.17 5.53 -19.21
C CYS A 234 -10.43 6.28 -17.90
N LEU A 235 -11.20 5.64 -17.01
CA LEU A 235 -11.46 6.12 -15.65
C LEU A 235 -10.43 5.56 -14.67
N LEU A 236 -9.96 6.40 -13.77
CA LEU A 236 -9.10 6.07 -12.63
C LEU A 236 -9.93 5.75 -11.38
N THR A 237 -11.18 6.21 -11.28
CA THR A 237 -12.11 5.93 -10.18
C THR A 237 -12.18 4.46 -9.79
N PRO A 238 -12.22 3.47 -10.71
CA PRO A 238 -12.25 2.06 -10.33
C PRO A 238 -11.04 1.68 -9.45
N ARG A 239 -9.83 2.04 -9.89
CA ARG A 239 -8.58 1.78 -9.15
C ARG A 239 -8.46 2.60 -7.87
N VAL A 240 -8.87 3.88 -7.91
CA VAL A 240 -8.90 4.73 -6.71
C VAL A 240 -9.86 4.15 -5.67
N SER A 241 -11.03 3.66 -6.09
CA SER A 241 -12.04 3.09 -5.18
C SER A 241 -11.65 1.74 -4.57
N GLU A 242 -10.78 0.99 -5.24
CA GLU A 242 -10.17 -0.23 -4.73
C GLU A 242 -9.13 0.06 -3.64
N LEU A 243 -8.29 1.08 -3.84
CA LEU A 243 -7.11 1.33 -3.00
C LEU A 243 -7.35 2.35 -1.86
N LEU A 244 -8.14 3.40 -2.09
CA LEU A 244 -8.37 4.48 -1.13
C LEU A 244 -8.98 3.99 0.21
N PRO A 245 -9.92 3.03 0.23
CA PRO A 245 -10.44 2.48 1.49
C PRO A 245 -9.40 1.70 2.30
N LEU A 246 -8.35 1.17 1.65
CA LEU A 246 -7.27 0.47 2.33
C LEU A 246 -6.44 1.42 3.20
N SER A 247 -6.40 2.72 2.89
CA SER A 247 -5.70 3.74 3.67
C SER A 247 -6.25 3.87 5.09
N ASN A 248 -7.56 3.72 5.26
CA ASN A 248 -8.24 3.81 6.56
C ASN A 248 -9.61 3.14 6.48
N ALA A 249 -9.80 2.04 7.22
CA ALA A 249 -11.03 1.25 7.22
C ALA A 249 -12.28 2.02 7.72
N LEU A 250 -12.11 3.14 8.42
CA LEU A 250 -13.21 3.99 8.90
C LEU A 250 -13.52 5.16 7.96
N LEU A 251 -12.76 5.31 6.88
CA LEU A 251 -12.91 6.39 5.92
C LEU A 251 -14.18 6.19 5.08
N LYS A 252 -15.09 7.15 5.14
CA LYS A 252 -16.20 7.24 4.18
C LYS A 252 -15.71 7.92 2.91
N THR A 253 -15.99 7.33 1.76
CA THR A 253 -15.59 7.87 0.46
C THR A 253 -16.84 8.19 -0.36
N GLU A 254 -16.89 9.38 -0.95
CA GLU A 254 -17.91 9.78 -1.92
C GLU A 254 -17.24 9.95 -3.27
N TYR A 255 -17.69 9.19 -4.26
CA TYR A 255 -17.13 9.22 -5.62
C TYR A 255 -18.08 9.95 -6.56
N ASN A 256 -17.54 10.92 -7.29
CA ASN A 256 -18.25 11.69 -8.30
C ASN A 256 -17.48 11.58 -9.61
N VAL A 257 -18.16 11.22 -10.69
CA VAL A 257 -17.57 11.18 -12.02
C VAL A 257 -18.24 12.23 -12.89
N ALA A 258 -17.45 13.17 -13.39
CA ALA A 258 -17.87 14.20 -14.32
C ALA A 258 -17.47 13.77 -15.74
N HIS A 259 -18.45 13.50 -16.60
CA HIS A 259 -18.22 13.00 -17.96
C HIS A 259 -19.24 13.58 -18.96
N PRO A 260 -18.89 13.73 -20.25
CA PRO A 260 -19.82 14.14 -21.30
C PRO A 260 -21.00 13.20 -21.52
N ARG A 261 -20.82 11.90 -21.24
CA ARG A 261 -21.82 10.84 -21.38
C ARG A 261 -21.85 9.98 -20.12
N PRO A 262 -22.38 10.49 -19.00
CA PRO A 262 -22.33 9.80 -17.72
C PRO A 262 -23.10 8.47 -17.71
N ASP A 263 -24.10 8.34 -18.59
CA ASP A 263 -24.97 7.18 -18.65
C ASP A 263 -24.35 5.96 -19.36
N ASP A 264 -23.27 6.16 -20.12
CA ASP A 264 -22.57 5.09 -20.85
C ASP A 264 -21.85 4.12 -19.90
N PHE A 265 -21.58 4.52 -18.66
CA PHE A 265 -20.91 3.67 -17.67
C PHE A 265 -21.88 2.70 -16.99
N SER A 266 -21.55 1.41 -17.05
CA SER A 266 -22.29 0.38 -16.33
C SER A 266 -22.06 0.46 -14.82
N SER A 267 -22.99 -0.09 -14.02
CA SER A 267 -22.80 -0.20 -12.57
C SER A 267 -21.65 -1.13 -12.15
N GLN A 268 -21.06 -1.87 -13.10
CA GLN A 268 -19.89 -2.71 -12.85
C GLN A 268 -18.56 -1.95 -12.99
N GLN A 269 -18.55 -0.83 -13.72
CA GLN A 269 -17.36 -0.01 -13.94
C GLN A 269 -17.14 1.03 -12.84
N LEU A 270 -18.20 1.45 -12.15
CA LEU A 270 -18.13 2.47 -11.11
C LEU A 270 -18.38 1.84 -9.73
N PRO A 271 -17.78 2.38 -8.66
CA PRO A 271 -18.06 1.90 -7.31
C PRO A 271 -19.53 2.10 -6.94
N GLU A 272 -20.03 1.25 -6.04
CA GLU A 272 -21.41 1.32 -5.59
C GLU A 272 -21.70 2.70 -4.96
N GLY A 273 -22.77 3.35 -5.41
CA GLY A 273 -23.15 4.69 -4.94
C GLY A 273 -22.37 5.85 -5.58
N ALA A 274 -21.54 5.61 -6.60
CA ALA A 274 -20.89 6.69 -7.35
C ALA A 274 -21.91 7.60 -8.04
N MET A 275 -21.77 8.90 -7.82
CA MET A 275 -22.61 9.92 -8.45
C MET A 275 -22.06 10.28 -9.83
N ARG A 276 -22.97 10.42 -10.79
CA ARG A 276 -22.63 10.71 -12.18
C ARG A 276 -23.08 12.12 -12.53
N ASN A 277 -22.16 12.93 -13.04
CA ASN A 277 -22.38 14.32 -13.33
C ASN A 277 -22.13 14.57 -14.83
N LEU A 278 -23.11 15.16 -15.51
CA LEU A 278 -22.94 15.58 -16.90
C LEU A 278 -22.01 16.80 -16.93
N TRP A 279 -20.89 16.68 -17.62
CA TRP A 279 -19.91 17.77 -17.70
C TRP A 279 -19.10 17.70 -18.99
N HIS A 280 -18.75 18.87 -19.53
CA HIS A 280 -17.92 19.00 -20.72
C HIS A 280 -16.67 19.85 -20.41
N PRO A 281 -15.50 19.50 -20.95
CA PRO A 281 -14.23 20.23 -20.73
C PRO A 281 -14.26 21.71 -21.13
N GLY A 282 -15.08 22.08 -22.12
CA GLY A 282 -15.27 23.46 -22.58
C GLY A 282 -16.40 24.21 -21.86
N SER A 283 -17.07 23.60 -20.88
CA SER A 283 -18.18 24.24 -20.17
C SER A 283 -17.67 25.38 -19.27
N THR A 284 -18.33 26.53 -19.36
CA THR A 284 -18.12 27.66 -18.44
C THR A 284 -18.89 27.50 -17.12
N LEU A 285 -19.81 26.53 -17.03
CA LEU A 285 -20.67 26.25 -15.87
C LEU A 285 -20.01 25.25 -14.92
N VAL A 286 -18.80 25.58 -14.48
CA VAL A 286 -17.97 24.78 -13.58
C VAL A 286 -18.60 24.64 -12.18
N ASN A 287 -19.42 25.60 -11.78
CA ASN A 287 -20.02 25.72 -10.44
C ASN A 287 -21.09 24.66 -10.11
N ALA A 288 -21.46 23.78 -11.06
CA ALA A 288 -22.45 22.73 -10.83
C ALA A 288 -21.85 21.42 -10.29
N LEU A 289 -20.52 21.28 -10.33
CA LEU A 289 -19.84 20.10 -9.82
C LEU A 289 -19.66 20.15 -8.29
N PRO A 290 -19.66 19.00 -7.61
CA PRO A 290 -19.47 18.94 -6.17
C PRO A 290 -18.06 19.36 -5.80
N ASP A 291 -17.94 19.99 -4.63
CA ASP A 291 -16.66 20.25 -4.01
C ASP A 291 -15.95 18.92 -3.66
N ALA A 292 -14.66 18.82 -3.95
CA ALA A 292 -13.86 17.64 -3.68
C ALA A 292 -12.52 17.99 -3.02
N GLU A 293 -12.08 17.13 -2.09
CA GLU A 293 -10.73 17.20 -1.52
C GLU A 293 -9.69 16.56 -2.44
N LEU A 294 -10.12 15.62 -3.29
CA LEU A 294 -9.30 14.96 -4.30
C LEU A 294 -9.94 15.05 -5.68
N LEU A 295 -9.30 15.77 -6.59
CA LEU A 295 -9.65 15.73 -8.01
C LEU A 295 -8.77 14.69 -8.71
N VAL A 296 -9.35 13.91 -9.61
CA VAL A 296 -8.66 12.86 -10.35
C VAL A 296 -8.85 13.11 -11.85
N ALA A 297 -7.80 12.97 -12.65
CA ALA A 297 -7.90 13.09 -14.10
C ALA A 297 -6.84 12.26 -14.83
N CYS A 298 -7.15 11.84 -16.04
CA CYS A 298 -6.22 11.17 -16.95
C CYS A 298 -6.07 11.98 -18.24
N VAL A 299 -4.82 12.28 -18.62
CA VAL A 299 -4.52 13.02 -19.85
C VAL A 299 -4.46 12.06 -21.01
N VAL A 300 -5.43 12.18 -21.91
CA VAL A 300 -5.55 11.42 -23.16
C VAL A 300 -4.63 12.03 -24.23
N PRO A 301 -3.65 11.27 -24.78
CA PRO A 301 -2.67 11.79 -25.74
C PRO A 301 -3.21 12.22 -27.10
N SER A 302 -4.38 11.71 -27.49
CA SER A 302 -4.97 11.96 -28.82
C SER A 302 -5.71 13.29 -28.92
N ILE A 303 -5.88 14.02 -27.81
CA ILE A 303 -6.64 15.27 -27.75
C ILE A 303 -5.66 16.46 -27.70
N PRO A 304 -5.63 17.36 -28.70
CA PRO A 304 -4.76 18.53 -28.70
C PRO A 304 -5.08 19.49 -27.54
N ASN A 305 -4.04 20.08 -26.93
CA ASN A 305 -4.14 21.05 -25.82
C ASN A 305 -4.95 20.55 -24.61
N HIS A 306 -5.04 19.22 -24.45
CA HIS A 306 -5.86 18.61 -23.41
C HIS A 306 -5.35 18.95 -22.02
N LEU A 307 -4.02 18.90 -21.82
CA LEU A 307 -3.42 19.22 -20.53
C LEU A 307 -3.65 20.69 -20.13
N GLU A 308 -3.56 21.61 -21.08
CA GLU A 308 -3.84 23.04 -20.88
C GLU A 308 -5.30 23.27 -20.47
N THR A 309 -6.23 22.63 -21.19
CA THR A 309 -7.66 22.72 -20.89
C THR A 309 -7.96 22.15 -19.50
N LEU A 310 -7.40 20.97 -19.18
CA LEU A 310 -7.52 20.37 -17.85
C LEU A 310 -6.90 21.25 -16.76
N ALA A 311 -5.73 21.85 -17.00
CA ALA A 311 -5.07 22.70 -16.02
C ALA A 311 -5.92 23.93 -15.67
N VAL A 312 -6.57 24.56 -16.66
CA VAL A 312 -7.53 25.64 -16.43
C VAL A 312 -8.69 25.14 -15.57
N GLN A 313 -9.34 24.03 -15.95
CA GLN A 313 -10.51 23.50 -15.24
C GLN A 313 -10.19 23.08 -13.80
N LEU A 314 -9.10 22.34 -13.62
CA LEU A 314 -8.58 21.97 -12.31
C LEU A 314 -8.29 23.22 -11.47
N SER A 315 -7.72 24.27 -12.06
CA SER A 315 -7.40 25.49 -11.33
C SER A 315 -8.63 26.23 -10.81
N THR A 316 -9.76 26.10 -11.51
CA THR A 316 -11.05 26.69 -11.14
C THR A 316 -11.85 25.86 -10.14
N LEU A 317 -11.79 24.52 -10.23
CA LEU A 317 -12.53 23.60 -9.36
C LEU A 317 -11.81 23.31 -8.05
N CYS A 318 -10.48 23.22 -8.09
CA CYS A 318 -9.69 22.78 -6.96
C CYS A 318 -9.57 23.90 -5.92
N LYS A 319 -10.15 23.68 -4.74
CA LYS A 319 -10.02 24.57 -3.59
C LYS A 319 -8.56 24.66 -3.15
N GLU A 320 -8.22 25.75 -2.46
CA GLU A 320 -6.91 25.88 -1.82
C GLU A 320 -6.64 24.68 -0.91
N GLN A 321 -5.39 24.17 -0.90
CA GLN A 321 -4.95 23.00 -0.14
C GLN A 321 -5.57 21.64 -0.54
N SER A 322 -6.51 21.57 -1.50
CA SER A 322 -6.99 20.32 -2.08
C SER A 322 -5.97 19.67 -3.00
N PHE A 323 -6.16 18.38 -3.27
CA PHE A 323 -5.24 17.56 -4.04
C PHE A 323 -5.76 17.31 -5.45
N VAL A 324 -4.83 17.15 -6.39
CA VAL A 324 -5.10 16.66 -7.75
C VAL A 324 -4.20 15.46 -8.01
N LEU A 325 -4.80 14.34 -8.38
CA LEU A 325 -4.10 13.17 -8.90
C LEU A 325 -4.26 13.17 -10.43
N LEU A 326 -3.15 13.29 -11.15
CA LEU A 326 -3.13 13.36 -12.61
C LEU A 326 -2.28 12.23 -13.19
N CYS A 327 -2.88 11.38 -14.04
CA CYS A 327 -2.16 10.40 -14.84
C CYS A 327 -1.86 10.99 -16.23
N LEU A 328 -0.60 10.90 -16.67
CA LEU A 328 -0.14 11.40 -17.96
C LEU A 328 0.74 10.35 -18.65
N ARG A 329 0.47 10.10 -19.94
CA ARG A 329 1.43 9.43 -20.82
C ARG A 329 2.50 10.44 -21.26
N THR A 330 3.76 10.15 -20.98
CA THR A 330 4.91 11.00 -21.29
C THR A 330 5.67 10.54 -22.54
N ALA A 331 5.60 9.25 -22.86
CA ALA A 331 6.21 8.66 -24.06
C ALA A 331 5.41 7.45 -24.53
N PHE A 332 5.63 7.05 -25.78
CA PHE A 332 5.14 5.80 -26.34
C PHE A 332 6.27 4.81 -26.54
N ALA A 333 6.01 3.54 -26.26
CA ALA A 333 6.90 2.46 -26.64
C ALA A 333 6.96 2.34 -28.18
N SER A 334 8.05 1.77 -28.70
CA SER A 334 8.23 1.54 -30.15
C SER A 334 7.00 0.91 -30.84
N ALA A 335 6.35 -0.06 -30.21
CA ALA A 335 5.13 -0.68 -30.73
C ALA A 335 3.89 0.24 -30.72
N GLU A 336 3.75 1.13 -29.74
CA GLU A 336 2.69 2.15 -29.71
C GLU A 336 2.93 3.23 -30.78
N VAL A 337 4.20 3.61 -31.03
CA VAL A 337 4.58 4.53 -32.11
C VAL A 337 4.18 3.94 -33.46
N PHE A 338 4.43 2.65 -33.68
CA PHE A 338 3.96 1.92 -34.87
C PHE A 338 2.43 2.05 -35.02
N VAL A 339 1.65 1.69 -34.00
CA VAL A 339 0.18 1.77 -34.06
C VAL A 339 -0.31 3.21 -34.29
N SER A 340 0.28 4.20 -33.62
CA SER A 340 -0.09 5.61 -33.78
C SER A 340 0.22 6.11 -35.20
N LYS A 341 1.33 5.70 -35.80
CA LYS A 341 1.73 6.15 -37.13
C LYS A 341 0.79 5.64 -38.22
N PHE A 342 0.43 4.35 -38.16
CA PHE A 342 -0.43 3.72 -39.16
C PHE A 342 -1.93 3.93 -38.92
N SER A 343 -2.32 4.54 -37.80
CA SER A 343 -3.72 4.93 -37.54
C SER A 343 -4.11 6.29 -38.12
N GLY A 344 -3.13 7.14 -38.46
CA GLY A 344 -3.36 8.51 -38.90
C GLY A 344 -3.79 9.47 -37.77
N ILE A 345 -3.76 9.02 -36.51
CA ILE A 345 -4.08 9.86 -35.35
C ILE A 345 -2.83 10.63 -34.93
N SER A 346 -2.91 11.96 -35.00
CA SER A 346 -1.87 12.84 -34.46
C SER A 346 -1.96 12.86 -32.94
N THR A 347 -0.93 12.37 -32.26
CA THR A 347 -0.84 12.33 -30.80
C THR A 347 0.10 13.42 -30.31
N THR A 348 -0.30 14.12 -29.25
CA THR A 348 0.52 15.14 -28.59
C THR A 348 0.84 14.65 -27.19
N LEU A 349 2.13 14.39 -26.95
CA LEU A 349 2.65 13.99 -25.64
C LEU A 349 3.36 15.16 -24.98
N HIS A 350 3.21 15.26 -23.66
CA HIS A 350 3.97 16.21 -22.86
C HIS A 350 5.03 15.46 -22.08
N THR A 351 6.25 15.99 -22.03
CA THR A 351 7.27 15.49 -21.13
C THR A 351 6.87 15.77 -19.68
N LYS A 352 7.44 15.02 -18.73
CA LYS A 352 7.25 15.25 -17.30
C LYS A 352 7.48 16.71 -16.90
N ASP A 353 8.58 17.31 -17.37
CA ASP A 353 8.98 18.68 -16.98
C ASP A 353 8.10 19.76 -17.61
N THR A 354 7.68 19.57 -18.86
CA THR A 354 6.77 20.51 -19.54
C THR A 354 5.41 20.51 -18.89
N ALA A 355 4.86 19.33 -18.58
CA ALA A 355 3.60 19.20 -17.88
C ALA A 355 3.66 19.83 -16.48
N LEU A 356 4.71 19.55 -15.71
CA LEU A 356 4.88 20.11 -14.38
C LEU A 356 5.03 21.65 -14.40
N SER A 357 5.76 22.19 -15.37
CA SER A 357 5.94 23.64 -15.54
C SER A 357 4.61 24.33 -15.85
N LEU A 358 3.79 23.74 -16.71
CA LEU A 358 2.44 24.22 -17.01
C LEU A 358 1.56 24.23 -15.76
N LEU A 359 1.49 23.10 -15.05
CA LEU A 359 0.66 22.97 -13.85
C LEU A 359 1.08 23.95 -12.74
N ARG A 360 2.39 24.20 -12.61
CA ARG A 360 2.91 25.24 -11.70
C ARG A 360 2.41 26.64 -12.06
N ALA A 361 2.32 26.97 -13.34
CA ALA A 361 1.77 28.25 -13.79
C ALA A 361 0.30 28.44 -13.38
N TYR A 362 -0.46 27.34 -13.23
CA TYR A 362 -1.84 27.33 -12.73
C TYR A 362 -1.96 27.21 -11.20
N GLY A 363 -0.85 27.38 -10.47
CA GLY A 363 -0.82 27.43 -9.01
C GLY A 363 -0.84 26.06 -8.33
N PHE A 364 -0.38 25.01 -9.01
CA PHE A 364 -0.23 23.67 -8.44
C PHE A 364 1.22 23.40 -7.99
N LEU A 365 1.36 22.80 -6.80
CA LEU A 365 2.63 22.38 -6.24
C LEU A 365 2.74 20.85 -6.30
N LEU A 366 3.90 20.36 -6.73
CA LEU A 366 4.17 18.92 -6.71
C LEU A 366 4.38 18.44 -5.28
N VAL A 367 3.56 17.50 -4.84
CA VAL A 367 3.67 16.86 -3.51
C VAL A 367 4.06 15.40 -3.61
N GLY A 368 3.73 14.71 -4.70
CA GLY A 368 4.18 13.35 -4.96
C GLY A 368 4.29 13.04 -6.44
N LEU A 369 5.16 12.11 -6.80
CA LEU A 369 5.44 11.73 -8.18
C LEU A 369 5.77 10.24 -8.26
N ARG A 370 5.08 9.53 -9.14
CA ARG A 370 5.49 8.20 -9.60
C ARG A 370 5.70 8.21 -11.10
N SER A 371 6.80 7.66 -11.59
CA SER A 371 7.07 7.63 -13.03
C SER A 371 7.76 6.35 -13.48
N ASN A 372 7.55 6.03 -14.75
CA ASN A 372 8.38 5.15 -15.56
C ASN A 372 8.67 5.88 -16.89
N ASN A 373 9.37 5.25 -17.84
CA ASN A 373 9.65 5.88 -19.15
C ASN A 373 8.42 6.36 -19.91
N TRP A 374 7.25 5.73 -19.75
CA TRP A 374 6.09 5.97 -20.61
C TRP A 374 4.96 6.74 -19.93
N SER A 375 4.85 6.68 -18.61
CA SER A 375 3.77 7.27 -17.83
C SER A 375 4.30 8.00 -16.60
N THR A 376 3.53 8.99 -16.15
CA THR A 376 3.77 9.69 -14.88
C THR A 376 2.45 9.92 -14.15
N LEU A 377 2.43 9.57 -12.87
CA LEU A 377 1.40 9.97 -11.91
C LEU A 377 1.90 11.17 -11.10
N PHE A 378 1.20 12.29 -11.20
CA PHE A 378 1.42 13.45 -10.38
C PHE A 378 0.41 13.49 -9.24
N LEU A 379 0.88 13.64 -8.01
CA LEU A 379 0.09 14.16 -6.92
C LEU A 379 0.46 15.63 -6.71
N LEU A 380 -0.51 16.50 -6.93
CA LEU A 380 -0.38 17.94 -6.85
C LEU A 380 -1.25 18.47 -5.73
N ARG A 381 -0.87 19.63 -5.20
CA ARG A 381 -1.67 20.36 -4.22
C ARG A 381 -1.87 21.79 -4.68
N LYS A 382 -3.09 22.31 -4.58
CA LYS A 382 -3.38 23.70 -4.92
C LYS A 382 -2.71 24.62 -3.90
N LYS A 383 -1.87 25.54 -4.38
CA LYS A 383 -1.18 26.52 -3.54
C LYS A 383 -2.22 27.36 -2.79
N ALA A 384 -2.00 27.54 -1.50
CA ALA A 384 -2.77 28.49 -0.70
C ALA A 384 -1.93 29.71 -0.36
N THR A 385 -2.63 30.78 -0.02
CA THR A 385 -2.01 31.99 0.48
C THR A 385 -1.67 31.78 1.96
N LEU A 386 -0.48 31.23 2.24
CA LEU A 386 -0.04 30.99 3.62
C LEU A 386 0.34 32.30 4.33
N PRO A 387 -0.14 32.54 5.57
CA PRO A 387 0.32 33.67 6.37
C PRO A 387 1.83 33.59 6.59
N GLN A 388 2.52 34.72 6.35
CA GLN A 388 3.98 34.83 6.38
C GLN A 388 4.60 34.51 7.77
N ALA A 389 3.79 34.50 8.82
CA ALA A 389 4.17 34.21 10.22
C ALA A 389 4.42 32.72 10.54
N ALA A 390 4.33 31.79 9.57
CA ALA A 390 4.45 30.35 9.82
C ALA A 390 5.83 29.91 10.37
N LYS A 391 6.90 30.68 10.14
CA LYS A 391 8.24 30.41 10.71
C LYS A 391 8.28 30.57 12.24
N GLU A 392 7.38 31.35 12.83
CA GLU A 392 7.41 31.67 14.26
C GLU A 392 6.74 30.57 15.12
N LYS A 393 6.16 29.55 14.48
CA LYS A 393 5.32 28.51 15.12
C LYS A 393 5.99 27.14 15.15
N LEU A 394 7.24 27.12 15.59
CA LEU A 394 8.07 25.92 15.72
C LEU A 394 8.16 25.43 17.16
N LEU A 395 8.04 24.12 17.36
CA LEU A 395 8.26 23.48 18.65
C LEU A 395 9.23 22.29 18.48
N GLY A 396 10.38 22.37 19.14
CA GLY A 396 11.36 21.29 19.16
C GLY A 396 10.97 20.20 20.16
N LEU A 397 10.99 18.95 19.70
CA LEU A 397 10.69 17.76 20.50
C LEU A 397 11.98 17.05 20.89
N GLU A 398 12.12 16.76 22.18
CA GLU A 398 13.20 15.97 22.76
C GLU A 398 12.61 14.81 23.57
N ASN A 399 13.23 13.65 23.47
CA ASN A 399 12.80 12.39 24.11
C ASN A 399 13.30 12.24 25.56
N THR A 400 13.97 13.25 26.13
CA THR A 400 14.62 13.17 27.44
C THR A 400 13.73 13.72 28.55
N THR A 401 13.29 14.98 28.42
CA THR A 401 12.61 15.72 29.49
C THR A 401 11.11 15.88 29.27
N PHE A 402 10.64 15.77 28.02
CA PHE A 402 9.24 15.98 27.62
C PHE A 402 8.63 17.32 28.06
N SER A 403 9.45 18.32 28.38
CA SER A 403 8.99 19.66 28.81
C SER A 403 8.12 20.36 27.76
N TRP A 404 8.31 20.03 26.48
CA TRP A 404 7.52 20.52 25.36
C TRP A 404 6.03 20.13 25.41
N VAL A 405 5.64 19.12 26.20
CA VAL A 405 4.25 18.64 26.30
C VAL A 405 3.34 19.73 26.87
N GLU A 406 3.77 20.44 27.92
CA GLU A 406 2.97 21.52 28.50
C GLU A 406 2.84 22.70 27.53
N THR A 407 3.95 23.07 26.86
CA THR A 407 3.91 24.09 25.80
C THR A 407 2.99 23.69 24.64
N LEU A 408 2.94 22.40 24.29
CA LEU A 408 2.06 21.89 23.26
C LEU A 408 0.58 21.98 23.68
N LYS A 409 0.25 21.67 24.94
CA LYS A 409 -1.12 21.79 25.46
C LYS A 409 -1.62 23.22 25.39
N ASP A 410 -0.82 24.19 25.82
CA ASP A 410 -1.20 25.61 25.79
C ASP A 410 -1.45 26.07 24.35
N LYS A 411 -0.55 25.71 23.44
CA LYS A 411 -0.63 26.00 22.00
C LYS A 411 -1.86 25.41 21.30
N ILE A 412 -2.27 24.20 21.67
CA ILE A 412 -3.48 23.56 21.12
C ILE A 412 -4.73 24.36 21.50
N VAL A 413 -4.79 24.89 22.74
CA VAL A 413 -5.92 25.70 23.22
C VAL A 413 -6.01 27.04 22.47
N GLU A 414 -4.87 27.65 22.16
CA GLU A 414 -4.78 28.89 21.37
C GLU A 414 -5.23 28.72 19.91
N GLY A 415 -5.27 27.48 19.42
CA GLY A 415 -5.85 27.14 18.12
C GLY A 415 -4.96 27.47 16.91
N GLU A 416 -3.66 27.64 17.09
CA GLU A 416 -2.76 28.01 15.99
C GLU A 416 -2.26 26.80 15.17
N ASP A 417 -1.73 27.06 13.96
CA ASP A 417 -0.98 26.09 13.15
C ASP A 417 0.45 25.95 13.70
N PHE A 418 0.88 24.73 14.05
CA PHE A 418 2.24 24.49 14.57
C PHE A 418 2.97 23.36 13.85
N TRP A 419 4.29 23.51 13.81
CA TRP A 419 5.21 22.50 13.30
C TRP A 419 6.04 21.92 14.45
N LEU A 420 6.00 20.59 14.58
CA LEU A 420 6.80 19.85 15.53
C LEU A 420 8.08 19.35 14.85
N ILE A 421 9.25 19.75 15.34
CA ILE A 421 10.54 19.25 14.84
C ILE A 421 11.12 18.27 15.84
N ALA A 422 11.31 17.02 15.42
CA ALA A 422 12.09 16.05 16.17
C ALA A 422 13.57 16.44 16.19
N LYS A 423 14.13 16.66 17.39
CA LYS A 423 15.58 16.89 17.54
C LYS A 423 16.37 15.59 17.58
N ASP A 424 15.74 14.50 18.04
CA ASP A 424 16.36 13.18 18.15
C ASP A 424 16.23 12.40 16.83
N ALA A 425 17.22 12.56 15.95
CA ALA A 425 17.28 11.87 14.67
C ALA A 425 17.25 10.33 14.85
N GLY A 426 16.46 9.65 14.02
CA GLY A 426 16.35 8.19 13.94
C GLY A 426 15.53 7.52 15.04
N VAL A 427 15.28 8.17 16.18
CA VAL A 427 14.63 7.55 17.35
C VAL A 427 13.41 8.30 17.89
N SER A 428 13.05 9.44 17.30
CA SER A 428 11.86 10.19 17.72
C SER A 428 10.55 9.46 17.39
N GLY A 429 9.61 9.45 18.33
CA GLY A 429 8.26 8.93 18.17
C GLY A 429 7.26 9.91 17.55
N VAL A 430 7.71 11.03 16.99
CA VAL A 430 6.83 12.14 16.55
C VAL A 430 5.77 11.73 15.52
N VAL A 431 6.06 10.77 14.65
CA VAL A 431 5.11 10.27 13.65
C VAL A 431 3.90 9.62 14.33
N GLY A 432 4.15 8.75 15.32
CA GLY A 432 3.08 8.11 16.11
C GLY A 432 2.30 9.12 16.95
N LEU A 433 3.00 10.09 17.54
CA LEU A 433 2.38 11.17 18.31
C LEU A 433 1.38 11.99 17.46
N ILE A 434 1.79 12.44 16.26
CA ILE A 434 0.92 13.20 15.37
C ILE A 434 -0.28 12.38 14.92
N ASN A 435 -0.10 11.09 14.64
CA ASN A 435 -1.21 10.20 14.28
C ASN A 435 -2.27 10.15 15.38
N CYS A 436 -1.88 10.08 16.66
CA CYS A 436 -2.80 10.15 17.78
C CYS A 436 -3.45 11.54 17.89
N LEU A 437 -2.64 12.60 17.97
CA LEU A 437 -3.14 13.95 18.21
C LEU A 437 -4.14 14.41 17.14
N ARG A 438 -3.95 14.05 15.87
CA ARG A 438 -4.87 14.47 14.80
C ARG A 438 -6.25 13.82 14.87
N THR A 439 -6.45 12.83 15.73
CA THR A 439 -7.79 12.31 16.08
C THR A 439 -8.48 13.13 17.17
N GLU A 440 -7.74 14.00 17.86
CA GLU A 440 -8.25 14.89 18.90
C GLU A 440 -8.77 16.21 18.31
N THR A 441 -9.67 16.85 19.05
CA THR A 441 -10.31 18.11 18.67
C THR A 441 -9.31 19.26 18.65
N GLY A 442 -9.25 20.02 17.56
CA GLY A 442 -8.38 21.20 17.44
C GLY A 442 -6.95 20.89 16.98
N CYS A 443 -6.59 19.60 16.88
CA CYS A 443 -5.25 19.14 16.54
C CYS A 443 -5.05 18.80 15.05
N SER A 444 -6.08 18.95 14.20
CA SER A 444 -6.00 18.63 12.76
C SER A 444 -4.93 19.45 12.02
N ARG A 445 -4.55 20.60 12.59
CA ARG A 445 -3.57 21.57 12.09
C ARG A 445 -2.11 21.24 12.41
N LEU A 446 -1.83 20.16 13.14
CA LEU A 446 -0.45 19.80 13.50
C LEU A 446 0.29 19.14 12.33
N ARG A 447 1.57 19.49 12.19
CA ARG A 447 2.51 18.90 11.23
C ARG A 447 3.80 18.54 11.95
N CYS A 448 4.56 17.60 11.40
CA CYS A 448 5.87 17.27 11.93
C CYS A 448 6.94 17.20 10.86
N VAL A 449 8.16 17.39 11.34
CA VAL A 449 9.40 17.14 10.61
C VAL A 449 10.24 16.16 11.42
N PHE A 450 10.70 15.11 10.76
CA PHE A 450 11.49 14.05 11.38
C PHE A 450 12.64 13.64 10.47
N ASP A 451 13.85 13.62 11.00
CA ASP A 451 14.99 12.98 10.34
C ASP A 451 15.09 11.51 10.76
N ALA A 452 14.72 10.61 9.85
CA ALA A 452 14.78 9.15 10.00
C ALA A 452 15.98 8.54 9.27
N SER A 453 16.99 9.34 8.90
CA SER A 453 18.16 8.86 8.15
C SER A 453 18.90 7.76 8.91
N LEU A 454 19.21 6.67 8.20
CA LEU A 454 20.00 5.58 8.75
C LEU A 454 21.50 5.84 8.57
N LYS A 455 21.86 6.58 7.52
CA LYS A 455 23.23 7.00 7.23
C LYS A 455 23.59 8.22 8.08
N LYS A 456 24.61 8.10 8.94
CA LYS A 456 25.10 9.19 9.80
C LYS A 456 25.52 10.46 9.02
N THR A 457 25.89 10.33 7.76
CA THR A 457 26.31 11.43 6.88
C THR A 457 25.15 12.23 6.29
N ALA A 458 23.91 11.72 6.39
CA ALA A 458 22.71 12.33 5.81
C ALA A 458 21.85 13.08 6.83
N VAL A 459 22.28 13.13 8.10
CA VAL A 459 21.52 13.77 9.19
C VAL A 459 21.64 15.28 9.10
N TYR A 460 20.52 15.99 9.03
CA TYR A 460 20.49 17.43 9.29
C TYR A 460 20.19 17.59 10.79
N HIS A 461 21.15 18.09 11.56
CA HIS A 461 21.09 18.22 13.02
C HIS A 461 20.04 19.26 13.49
N GLY A 462 18.75 19.02 13.23
CA GLY A 462 17.63 19.85 13.69
C GLY A 462 17.57 21.27 13.11
N THR A 463 18.45 21.61 12.16
CA THR A 463 18.51 22.93 11.52
C THR A 463 18.27 22.79 10.02
N LEU A 464 17.04 23.07 9.62
CA LEU A 464 16.65 23.11 8.20
C LEU A 464 17.12 24.43 7.60
N GLY A 465 17.76 24.38 6.43
CA GLY A 465 18.09 25.59 5.67
C GLY A 465 16.82 26.36 5.29
N ASP A 466 16.93 27.68 5.15
CA ASP A 466 15.77 28.56 4.88
C ASP A 466 14.99 28.17 3.62
N THR A 467 15.68 27.67 2.59
CA THR A 467 15.07 27.20 1.33
C THR A 467 14.27 25.93 1.54
N MET A 468 14.85 24.92 2.20
CA MET A 468 14.16 23.67 2.54
C MET A 468 12.92 23.94 3.39
N TRP A 469 13.04 24.84 4.36
CA TRP A 469 11.91 25.22 5.19
C TRP A 469 10.80 25.90 4.39
N LYS A 470 11.15 26.79 3.46
CA LYS A 470 10.17 27.42 2.57
C LYS A 470 9.43 26.38 1.74
N ASP A 471 10.13 25.40 1.19
CA ASP A 471 9.52 24.33 0.39
C ASP A 471 8.57 23.46 1.21
N LEU A 472 8.93 23.13 2.45
CA LEU A 472 8.07 22.39 3.39
C LEU A 472 6.80 23.18 3.72
N LEU A 473 6.94 24.48 4.00
CA LEU A 473 5.80 25.36 4.24
C LEU A 473 4.88 25.42 3.03
N GLU A 474 5.41 25.60 1.82
CA GLU A 474 4.61 25.68 0.60
C GLU A 474 3.84 24.38 0.33
N ARG A 475 4.46 23.21 0.53
CA ARG A 475 3.80 21.90 0.38
C ARG A 475 2.77 21.62 1.46
N ASN A 476 3.03 22.14 2.66
CA ASN A 476 2.12 22.13 3.81
C ASN A 476 1.68 20.71 4.26
N LEU A 477 2.52 19.70 4.06
CA LEU A 477 2.18 18.32 4.39
C LEU A 477 2.25 18.06 5.90
N VAL A 478 1.40 17.15 6.40
CA VAL A 478 1.35 16.74 7.81
C VAL A 478 2.62 16.02 8.22
N MET A 479 2.99 14.95 7.51
CA MET A 479 4.20 14.20 7.76
C MET A 479 5.30 14.73 6.84
N ASN A 480 6.48 15.01 7.38
CA ASN A 480 7.66 15.36 6.58
C ASN A 480 8.84 14.59 7.14
N VAL A 481 9.02 13.37 6.63
CA VAL A 481 10.10 12.49 7.05
C VAL A 481 11.22 12.58 6.04
N HIS A 482 12.41 12.92 6.49
CA HIS A 482 13.62 12.87 5.69
C HIS A 482 14.37 11.58 6.00
N ARG A 483 14.79 10.86 4.97
CA ARG A 483 15.60 9.64 5.14
C ARG A 483 16.62 9.54 4.01
N ASP A 484 17.89 9.54 4.38
CA ASP A 484 19.02 9.28 3.48
C ASP A 484 19.04 10.16 2.21
N GLY A 485 18.59 11.42 2.32
CA GLY A 485 18.59 12.41 1.24
C GLY A 485 17.23 12.60 0.55
N GLN A 486 16.20 11.83 0.93
CA GLN A 486 14.87 11.89 0.33
C GLN A 486 13.81 12.34 1.34
N TRP A 487 12.82 13.09 0.86
CA TRP A 487 11.63 13.45 1.62
C TRP A 487 10.48 12.51 1.31
N GLY A 488 9.77 12.09 2.35
CA GLY A 488 8.70 11.11 2.25
C GLY A 488 7.92 10.98 3.54
N SER A 489 7.25 9.85 3.68
CA SER A 489 6.48 9.48 4.86
C SER A 489 6.44 7.97 5.00
N PHE A 490 6.17 7.48 6.19
CA PHE A 490 5.96 6.05 6.39
C PHE A 490 4.55 5.65 5.96
N ARG A 491 4.42 4.59 5.15
CA ARG A 491 3.17 4.12 4.55
C ARG A 491 2.99 2.63 4.76
N TYR A 492 1.73 2.21 4.77
CA TYR A 492 1.36 0.82 4.86
C TYR A 492 1.08 0.26 3.47
N LEU A 493 1.80 -0.77 3.05
CA LEU A 493 1.49 -1.52 1.83
C LEU A 493 1.03 -2.93 2.19
N THR A 494 0.07 -3.45 1.43
CA THR A 494 -0.44 -4.80 1.64
C THR A 494 0.67 -5.79 1.38
N MET A 495 0.91 -6.65 2.36
CA MET A 495 1.70 -7.83 2.13
C MET A 495 0.76 -8.91 1.63
N TYR A 496 0.88 -9.26 0.36
CA TYR A 496 0.41 -10.56 -0.05
C TYR A 496 1.21 -11.56 0.76
N SER A 497 0.53 -12.36 1.58
CA SER A 497 1.13 -13.59 2.08
C SER A 497 1.44 -14.43 0.85
N CYS A 498 2.64 -14.27 0.27
CA CYS A 498 3.29 -15.40 -0.38
C CYS A 498 3.18 -16.48 0.67
N GLY A 499 2.30 -17.48 0.46
CA GLY A 499 2.11 -18.57 1.40
C GLY A 499 3.49 -19.01 1.89
N ALA A 500 3.61 -19.24 3.20
CA ALA A 500 4.90 -19.34 3.92
C ALA A 500 6.02 -19.82 2.99
N THR A 501 6.99 -18.95 2.69
CA THR A 501 8.05 -19.23 1.71
C THR A 501 8.57 -20.64 1.90
N VAL A 502 8.51 -21.47 0.87
CA VAL A 502 9.03 -22.84 0.95
C VAL A 502 10.53 -22.73 1.19
N LYS A 503 10.98 -23.17 2.37
CA LYS A 503 12.39 -23.15 2.76
C LYS A 503 12.92 -24.58 2.76
N ALA A 504 14.10 -24.77 2.18
CA ALA A 504 14.84 -26.00 2.35
C ALA A 504 15.23 -26.14 3.83
N THR A 505 14.86 -27.25 4.46
CA THR A 505 15.20 -27.56 5.85
C THR A 505 15.38 -29.05 6.04
N GLU A 506 16.31 -29.44 6.91
CA GLU A 506 16.50 -30.82 7.35
C GLU A 506 15.56 -31.19 8.51
N TYR A 507 14.90 -30.19 9.10
CA TYR A 507 14.02 -30.34 10.26
C TYR A 507 12.60 -29.91 9.88
N ALA A 508 11.74 -30.87 9.53
CA ALA A 508 10.36 -30.61 9.18
C ALA A 508 9.40 -31.60 9.85
N PHE A 509 8.15 -31.20 10.00
CA PHE A 509 7.06 -32.08 10.43
C PHE A 509 5.80 -31.79 9.62
N LEU A 510 4.96 -32.81 9.47
CA LEU A 510 3.71 -32.72 8.74
C LEU A 510 2.57 -32.29 9.68
N HIS A 511 1.76 -31.31 9.27
CA HIS A 511 0.63 -30.86 10.08
C HIS A 511 -0.54 -30.39 9.21
N VAL A 512 -1.76 -30.56 9.72
CA VAL A 512 -2.98 -30.05 9.09
C VAL A 512 -3.24 -28.65 9.62
N ALA A 513 -3.15 -27.63 8.77
CA ALA A 513 -3.35 -26.24 9.19
C ALA A 513 -4.77 -26.01 9.74
N ASN A 514 -5.76 -26.59 9.05
CA ASN A 514 -7.18 -26.49 9.36
C ASN A 514 -7.75 -27.88 9.67
N ARG A 515 -7.92 -28.20 10.95
CA ARG A 515 -8.56 -29.48 11.36
C ARG A 515 -9.91 -29.65 10.68
N GLY A 516 -10.17 -30.84 10.17
CA GLY A 516 -11.35 -31.16 9.36
C GLY A 516 -11.14 -30.99 7.86
N ASP A 517 -10.10 -30.26 7.44
CA ASP A 517 -9.79 -29.99 6.05
C ASP A 517 -8.41 -30.57 5.69
N LEU A 518 -8.42 -31.77 5.12
CA LEU A 518 -7.19 -32.46 4.71
C LEU A 518 -6.47 -31.77 3.54
N SER A 519 -7.11 -30.85 2.81
CA SER A 519 -6.44 -30.05 1.78
C SER A 519 -5.42 -29.06 2.38
N SER A 520 -5.54 -28.78 3.69
CA SER A 520 -4.63 -27.91 4.44
C SER A 520 -3.42 -28.63 5.05
N LEU A 521 -3.22 -29.91 4.71
CA LEU A 521 -2.07 -30.70 5.13
C LEU A 521 -0.80 -30.20 4.43
N GLN A 522 0.15 -29.67 5.21
CA GLN A 522 1.41 -29.14 4.68
C GLN A 522 2.60 -29.40 5.61
N TRP A 523 3.80 -29.30 5.06
CA TRP A 523 5.05 -29.40 5.82
C TRP A 523 5.36 -28.08 6.53
N TYR A 524 5.77 -28.16 7.79
CA TYR A 524 6.21 -27.04 8.60
C TYR A 524 7.64 -27.25 9.04
N GLU A 525 8.43 -26.17 9.04
CA GLU A 525 9.77 -26.18 9.63
C GLU A 525 9.67 -26.43 11.14
N SER A 526 10.46 -27.39 11.63
CA SER A 526 10.53 -27.74 13.04
C SER A 526 11.50 -26.83 13.78
N SER A 527 11.15 -26.45 15.02
CA SER A 527 12.05 -25.69 15.91
C SER A 527 13.30 -26.48 16.31
N LEU A 528 13.36 -27.79 16.03
CA LEU A 528 14.53 -28.64 16.25
C LEU A 528 15.77 -28.14 15.51
N ARG A 529 15.61 -27.36 14.43
CA ARG A 529 16.73 -26.71 13.71
C ARG A 529 17.62 -25.86 14.62
N TYR A 530 17.05 -25.25 15.66
CA TYR A 530 17.79 -24.40 16.61
C TYR A 530 18.35 -25.19 17.79
N THR A 531 18.13 -26.51 17.84
CA THR A 531 18.56 -27.34 18.95
C THR A 531 20.02 -27.72 18.76
N THR A 532 20.90 -27.20 19.59
CA THR A 532 22.30 -27.65 19.65
C THR A 532 22.38 -29.01 20.36
N PRO A 533 23.10 -30.01 19.83
CA PRO A 533 23.29 -31.32 20.49
C PRO A 533 23.99 -31.24 21.86
N SER A 534 24.51 -30.08 22.25
CA SER A 534 25.35 -29.90 23.42
C SER A 534 24.54 -29.50 24.67
N GLY A 535 24.22 -30.52 25.48
CA GLY A 535 24.47 -30.51 26.93
C GLY A 535 23.63 -29.61 27.83
N THR A 536 22.39 -30.03 28.13
CA THR A 536 21.76 -29.80 29.47
C THR A 536 20.48 -30.59 29.69
N SER A 537 19.78 -31.07 28.64
CA SER A 537 18.45 -31.69 28.79
C SER A 537 18.40 -33.22 28.73
N GLY A 538 19.52 -33.93 28.55
CA GLY A 538 19.54 -35.40 28.41
C GLY A 538 18.71 -35.96 27.23
N LYS A 539 18.35 -35.11 26.25
CA LYS A 539 17.56 -35.48 25.08
C LYS A 539 18.48 -35.75 23.89
N VAL A 540 18.15 -36.76 23.10
CA VAL A 540 18.88 -37.15 21.88
C VAL A 540 18.04 -36.76 20.66
N ILE A 541 18.67 -36.18 19.65
CA ILE A 541 18.02 -35.89 18.36
C ILE A 541 18.02 -37.18 17.53
N CYS A 542 16.86 -37.58 17.04
CA CYS A 542 16.69 -38.78 16.22
C CYS A 542 16.27 -38.41 14.79
N SER A 543 16.98 -38.94 13.80
CA SER A 543 16.59 -38.82 12.39
C SER A 543 15.52 -39.86 12.06
N VAL A 544 14.36 -39.41 11.59
CA VAL A 544 13.22 -40.26 11.28
C VAL A 544 13.22 -40.60 9.79
N TYR A 545 13.44 -41.87 9.44
CA TYR A 545 13.36 -42.36 8.05
C TYR A 545 11.92 -42.67 7.63
N TYR A 546 11.12 -43.20 8.57
CA TYR A 546 9.73 -43.56 8.34
C TYR A 546 8.87 -43.17 9.55
N ALA A 547 7.73 -42.55 9.29
CA ALA A 547 6.72 -42.20 10.29
C ALA A 547 5.35 -42.73 9.83
N PRO A 548 4.86 -43.85 10.40
CA PRO A 548 3.57 -44.41 10.01
C PRO A 548 2.41 -43.56 10.56
N LEU A 549 1.35 -43.41 9.77
CA LEU A 549 0.10 -42.77 10.20
C LEU A 549 -0.79 -43.79 10.93
N ASN A 550 -1.33 -43.39 12.07
CA ASN A 550 -2.29 -44.18 12.84
C ASN A 550 -3.71 -43.64 12.65
N PHE A 551 -4.71 -44.48 12.99
CA PHE A 551 -6.12 -44.08 12.92
C PHE A 551 -6.42 -42.83 13.78
N ARG A 552 -5.73 -42.69 14.93
CA ARG A 552 -5.81 -41.48 15.76
C ARG A 552 -5.39 -40.22 14.99
N ASP A 553 -4.31 -40.28 14.23
CA ASP A 553 -3.80 -39.14 13.46
C ASP A 553 -4.84 -38.71 12.42
N VAL A 554 -5.47 -39.68 11.75
CA VAL A 554 -6.57 -39.44 10.80
C VAL A 554 -7.78 -38.83 11.49
N MET A 555 -8.20 -39.33 12.66
CA MET A 555 -9.34 -38.79 13.37
C MET A 555 -9.09 -37.37 13.90
N ILE A 556 -7.86 -37.06 14.35
CA ILE A 556 -7.47 -35.70 14.77
C ILE A 556 -7.43 -34.76 13.56
N ALA A 557 -6.81 -35.20 12.45
CA ALA A 557 -6.70 -34.45 11.20
C ALA A 557 -8.08 -34.12 10.60
N THR A 558 -9.01 -35.08 10.62
CA THR A 558 -10.39 -34.90 10.14
C THR A 558 -11.31 -34.21 11.16
N GLY A 559 -10.78 -33.81 12.32
CA GLY A 559 -11.56 -33.12 13.36
C GLY A 559 -12.59 -33.99 14.08
N LYS A 560 -12.62 -35.31 13.81
CA LYS A 560 -13.51 -36.28 14.47
C LYS A 560 -13.09 -36.61 15.89
N LEU A 561 -11.84 -36.35 16.26
CA LEU A 561 -11.29 -36.55 17.60
C LEU A 561 -10.63 -35.26 18.10
N GLN A 562 -10.92 -34.90 19.35
CA GLN A 562 -10.25 -33.79 20.02
C GLN A 562 -8.78 -34.16 20.31
N PRO A 563 -7.83 -33.19 20.31
CA PRO A 563 -6.42 -33.49 20.52
C PRO A 563 -6.15 -34.07 21.91
N ASP A 564 -6.94 -33.65 22.90
CA ASP A 564 -6.83 -34.04 24.30
C ASP A 564 -7.56 -35.36 24.61
N ALA A 565 -8.15 -36.01 23.60
CA ALA A 565 -8.76 -37.33 23.77
C ALA A 565 -7.65 -38.36 24.02
N LEU A 566 -7.53 -38.79 25.28
CA LEU A 566 -6.76 -39.97 25.65
C LEU A 566 -7.54 -41.25 25.23
N PRO A 567 -6.85 -42.36 24.94
CA PRO A 567 -7.51 -43.66 24.85
C PRO A 567 -8.22 -44.06 26.15
#